data_AF-A0A183JPP4-F1
#
_entry.id   AF-A0A183JPP4-F1
#
_cell.length_a   1.000
_cell.length_b   1.000
_cell.length_c   1.000
_cell.angle_alpha   90.00
_cell.angle_beta   90.00
_cell.angle_gamma   90.00
#
_symmetry.space_group_name_H-M   'P 1'
#
loop_
_entity.id
_entity.type
_entity.pdbx_description
1 polymer ?
#
loop_
_entity_poly.entity_id
_entity_poly.type
_entity_poly.pdbx_seq_one_letter_code
_entity_poly.pdbx_strand_id
1 'polypeptide(L)'
;MCRPIQPGVDFISTSNECLPIKWLPLESILEGKFHTDTDVWSFGVLLWEVFSFAVEPFTNLSHSEIIKLLEHGDRLTRPSQCPEFIYQLMLKCWSADRTERPKFIYIRNCLKEIFKDL
;
A
#
# COMPACT_ATOMS: atom_id res chain seq x y z
N MET A 1 -19.85 -5.92 -8.27
CA MET A 1 -20.36 -5.05 -7.17
C MET A 1 -19.22 -4.86 -6.19
N CYS A 2 -18.94 -3.62 -5.76
CA CYS A 2 -17.93 -3.35 -4.73
C CYS A 2 -18.42 -3.88 -3.37
N ARG A 3 -17.53 -4.46 -2.55
CA ARG A 3 -17.87 -4.95 -1.19
C ARG A 3 -18.33 -3.76 -0.31
N PRO A 4 -19.34 -3.92 0.55
CA PRO A 4 -19.71 -2.88 1.52
C PRO A 4 -18.55 -2.57 2.47
N ILE A 5 -18.34 -1.29 2.75
CA ILE A 5 -17.37 -0.81 3.74
C ILE A 5 -17.90 -1.14 5.15
N GLN A 6 -17.07 -1.78 5.97
CA GLN A 6 -17.35 -2.19 7.34
C GLN A 6 -16.51 -1.38 8.34
N PRO A 7 -17.14 -0.47 9.13
CA PRO A 7 -16.46 0.26 10.19
C PRO A 7 -15.81 -0.69 11.21
N GLY A 8 -14.58 -0.39 11.65
CA GLY A 8 -13.81 -1.22 12.58
C GLY A 8 -13.06 -2.40 11.93
N VAL A 9 -13.42 -2.78 10.70
CA VAL A 9 -12.68 -3.78 9.90
C VAL A 9 -11.84 -3.08 8.84
N ASP A 10 -12.47 -2.20 8.06
CA ASP A 10 -11.81 -1.48 6.97
C ASP A 10 -11.14 -0.19 7.46
N PHE A 11 -11.61 0.36 8.60
CA PHE A 11 -11.15 1.63 9.14
C PHE A 11 -11.09 1.64 10.69
N ILE A 12 -10.15 2.40 11.25
CA ILE A 12 -10.15 2.77 12.69
C ILE A 12 -10.78 4.15 12.85
N SER A 13 -11.62 4.30 13.88
CA SER A 13 -12.08 5.62 14.36
C SER A 13 -11.10 6.17 15.39
N THR A 14 -10.27 7.13 15.00
CA THR A 14 -9.44 7.93 15.92
C THR A 14 -10.00 9.34 15.93
N SER A 15 -10.55 9.78 17.07
CA SER A 15 -10.97 11.17 17.34
C SER A 15 -11.54 11.90 16.11
N ASN A 16 -12.73 11.47 15.65
CA ASN A 16 -13.52 11.97 14.51
C ASN A 16 -13.09 11.56 13.08
N GLU A 17 -12.03 10.79 12.88
CA GLU A 17 -11.61 10.36 11.53
C GLU A 17 -11.55 8.84 11.38
N CYS A 18 -11.94 8.38 10.19
CA CYS A 18 -12.02 6.97 9.80
C CYS A 18 -10.81 6.67 8.90
N LEU A 19 -9.75 6.04 9.43
CA LEU A 19 -8.48 5.85 8.72
C LEU A 19 -8.37 4.47 8.03
N PRO A 20 -8.04 4.42 6.72
CA PRO A 20 -7.89 3.17 5.96
C PRO A 20 -6.53 2.50 6.22
N ILE A 21 -6.35 1.94 7.42
CA ILE A 21 -5.04 1.45 7.93
C ILE A 21 -4.27 0.58 6.93
N LYS A 22 -4.94 -0.30 6.19
CA LYS A 22 -4.29 -1.23 5.25
C LYS A 22 -3.59 -0.55 4.07
N TRP A 23 -3.96 0.70 3.77
CA TRP A 23 -3.37 1.51 2.69
C TRP A 23 -2.40 2.57 3.18
N LEU A 24 -2.27 2.77 4.48
CA LEU A 24 -1.49 3.87 5.04
C LEU A 24 -0.09 3.40 5.47
N PRO A 25 0.93 4.27 5.33
CA PRO A 25 2.23 4.04 5.95
C PRO A 25 2.18 4.32 7.46
N LEU A 26 3.19 3.85 8.21
CA LEU A 26 3.23 3.97 9.66
C LEU A 26 3.17 5.43 10.15
N GLU A 27 3.83 6.38 9.48
CA GLU A 27 3.76 7.79 9.88
C GLU A 27 2.36 8.39 9.74
N SER A 28 1.53 7.88 8.82
CA SER A 28 0.12 8.31 8.70
C SER A 28 -0.73 7.65 9.79
N ILE A 29 -0.47 6.38 10.11
CA ILE A 29 -1.20 5.63 11.13
C ILE A 29 -0.91 6.14 12.53
N LEU A 30 0.37 6.36 12.85
CA LEU A 30 0.84 6.66 14.20
C LEU A 30 0.89 8.15 14.50
N GLU A 31 1.19 8.98 13.49
CA GLU A 31 1.44 10.41 13.67
C GLU A 31 0.45 11.31 12.91
N GLY A 32 -0.49 10.73 12.14
CA GLY A 32 -1.45 11.49 11.35
C GLY A 32 -0.81 12.36 10.26
N LYS A 33 0.38 11.99 9.77
CA LYS A 33 1.10 12.73 8.73
C LYS A 33 0.65 12.28 7.34
N PHE A 34 0.25 13.24 6.51
CA PHE A 34 -0.19 12.99 5.13
C PHE A 34 0.52 13.92 4.16
N HIS A 35 1.17 13.33 3.16
CA HIS A 35 2.00 14.01 2.16
C HIS A 35 1.98 13.21 0.84
N THR A 36 2.55 13.77 -0.22
CA THR A 36 2.58 13.06 -1.52
C THR A 36 3.31 11.70 -1.45
N ASP A 37 4.32 11.55 -0.60
CA ASP A 37 5.03 10.29 -0.38
C ASP A 37 4.23 9.27 0.46
N THR A 38 3.21 9.71 1.22
CA THR A 38 2.26 8.79 1.85
C THR A 38 1.26 8.26 0.82
N ASP A 39 0.85 9.09 -0.14
CA ASP A 39 0.04 8.65 -1.29
C ASP A 39 0.80 7.64 -2.16
N VAL A 40 2.13 7.78 -2.29
CA VAL A 40 2.98 6.81 -2.99
C VAL A 40 2.91 5.43 -2.33
N TRP A 41 2.91 5.37 -0.99
CA TRP A 41 2.74 4.12 -0.26
C TRP A 41 1.37 3.48 -0.58
N SER A 42 0.29 4.26 -0.47
CA SER A 42 -1.06 3.81 -0.78
C SER A 42 -1.19 3.33 -2.23
N PHE A 43 -0.50 3.99 -3.16
CA PHE A 43 -0.44 3.56 -4.55
C PHE A 43 0.30 2.22 -4.72
N GLY A 44 1.32 1.94 -3.91
CA GLY A 44 1.95 0.61 -3.86
C GLY A 44 0.96 -0.48 -3.45
N VAL A 45 0.12 -0.21 -2.43
CA VAL A 45 -0.95 -1.14 -2.02
C VAL A 45 -1.98 -1.32 -3.13
N LEU A 46 -2.40 -0.23 -3.79
CA LEU A 46 -3.30 -0.30 -4.94
C LEU A 46 -2.72 -1.14 -6.09
N LEU A 47 -1.45 -0.97 -6.44
CA LEU A 47 -0.80 -1.81 -7.43
C LEU A 47 -0.86 -3.28 -7.02
N TRP A 48 -0.60 -3.59 -5.75
CA TRP A 48 -0.68 -4.95 -5.24
C TRP A 48 -2.07 -5.55 -5.42
N GLU A 49 -3.13 -4.78 -5.12
CA GLU A 49 -4.52 -5.19 -5.35
C GLU A 49 -4.82 -5.46 -6.83
N VAL A 50 -4.31 -4.62 -7.75
CA VAL A 50 -4.47 -4.84 -9.19
C VAL A 50 -3.87 -6.17 -9.61
N PHE A 51 -2.64 -6.48 -9.17
CA PHE A 51 -1.95 -7.72 -9.53
C PHE A 51 -2.38 -8.95 -8.74
N SER A 52 -3.09 -8.77 -7.62
CA SER A 52 -3.69 -9.86 -6.84
C SER A 52 -5.13 -10.15 -7.26
N PHE A 53 -5.68 -9.46 -8.27
CA PHE A 53 -7.08 -9.56 -8.69
C PHE A 53 -8.06 -9.18 -7.56
N ALA A 54 -7.78 -8.05 -6.91
CA ALA A 54 -8.59 -7.47 -5.84
C ALA A 54 -8.71 -8.36 -4.59
N VAL A 55 -7.67 -9.15 -4.29
CA VAL A 55 -7.53 -9.76 -2.97
C VAL A 55 -7.36 -8.64 -1.94
N GLU A 56 -7.95 -8.84 -0.76
CA GLU A 56 -7.84 -7.88 0.33
C GLU A 56 -6.40 -7.82 0.87
N PRO A 57 -5.77 -6.63 0.95
CA PRO A 57 -4.43 -6.51 1.51
C PRO A 57 -4.41 -6.92 2.99
N PHE A 58 -3.31 -7.57 3.40
CA PHE A 58 -3.11 -8.07 4.77
C PHE A 58 -4.28 -8.93 5.26
N THR A 59 -4.75 -9.85 4.40
CA THR A 59 -5.90 -10.71 4.70
C THR A 59 -5.71 -11.41 6.05
N ASN A 60 -6.78 -11.46 6.85
CA ASN A 60 -6.82 -12.09 8.18
C ASN A 60 -5.92 -11.46 9.26
N LEU A 61 -5.34 -10.28 9.02
CA LEU A 61 -4.61 -9.55 10.05
C LEU A 61 -5.46 -8.42 10.62
N SER A 62 -5.44 -8.27 11.95
CA SER A 62 -5.94 -7.09 12.64
C SER A 62 -5.04 -5.88 12.37
N HIS A 63 -5.57 -4.67 12.55
CA HIS A 63 -4.77 -3.44 12.39
C HIS A 63 -3.52 -3.43 13.29
N SER A 64 -3.62 -3.95 14.51
CA SER A 64 -2.47 -4.05 15.42
C SER A 64 -1.38 -5.00 14.93
N GLU A 65 -1.76 -6.08 14.24
CA GLU A 65 -0.82 -7.02 13.64
C GLU A 65 -0.16 -6.44 12.39
N ILE A 66 -0.93 -5.67 11.61
CA ILE A 66 -0.39 -4.93 10.45
C ILE A 66 0.65 -3.91 10.91
N ILE A 67 0.37 -3.12 11.94
CA ILE A 67 1.33 -2.14 12.48
C ILE A 67 2.62 -2.85 12.88
N LYS A 68 2.53 -3.93 13.67
CA LYS A 68 3.72 -4.70 14.07
C LYS A 68 4.48 -5.24 12.87
N LEU A 69 3.79 -5.84 11.90
CA LEU A 69 4.41 -6.38 10.68
C LEU A 69 5.20 -5.28 9.94
N LEU A 70 4.60 -4.11 9.77
CA LEU A 70 5.25 -2.98 9.09
C LEU A 70 6.46 -2.45 9.87
N GLU A 71 6.39 -2.41 11.21
CA GLU A 71 7.49 -2.00 12.10
C GLU A 71 8.69 -2.96 12.01
N HIS A 72 8.45 -4.26 11.78
CA HIS A 72 9.51 -5.25 11.55
C HIS A 72 10.13 -5.16 10.14
N GLY A 73 9.59 -4.30 9.28
CA GLY A 73 10.06 -4.13 7.91
C GLY A 73 9.40 -5.07 6.90
N ASP A 74 8.49 -5.93 7.34
CA ASP A 74 7.76 -6.84 6.46
C ASP A 74 6.77 -6.09 5.57
N ARG A 75 6.44 -6.68 4.40
CA ARG A 75 5.56 -6.11 3.38
C ARG A 75 4.63 -7.19 2.83
N LEU A 76 3.61 -6.76 2.07
CA LEU A 76 2.76 -7.68 1.30
C LEU A 76 3.63 -8.53 0.37
N THR A 77 3.36 -9.83 0.31
CA THR A 77 4.11 -10.76 -0.55
C THR A 77 3.78 -10.54 -2.03
N ARG A 78 4.70 -10.89 -2.93
CA ARG A 78 4.47 -10.76 -4.38
C ARG A 78 3.27 -11.62 -4.83
N PRO A 79 2.24 -11.05 -5.49
CA PRO A 79 1.17 -11.84 -6.08
C PRO A 79 1.70 -12.82 -7.14
N SER A 80 1.06 -13.98 -7.30
CA SER A 80 1.55 -15.06 -8.16
C SER A 80 1.78 -14.63 -9.62
N GLN A 81 0.88 -13.82 -10.18
CA GLN A 81 0.94 -13.32 -11.55
C GLN A 81 1.59 -11.93 -11.68
N CYS A 82 2.14 -11.40 -10.60
CA CYS A 82 2.82 -10.11 -10.62
C CYS A 82 4.24 -10.25 -11.20
N PRO A 83 4.59 -9.52 -12.27
CA PRO A 83 5.98 -9.44 -12.74
C PRO A 83 6.92 -8.95 -11.64
N GLU A 84 8.14 -9.49 -11.61
CA GLU A 84 9.12 -9.16 -10.55
C GLU A 84 9.45 -7.67 -10.50
N PHE A 85 9.66 -7.03 -11.65
CA PHE A 85 10.01 -5.60 -11.71
C PHE A 85 8.89 -4.70 -11.17
N ILE A 86 7.62 -5.12 -11.30
CA ILE A 86 6.49 -4.43 -10.70
C ILE A 86 6.51 -4.56 -9.19
N TYR A 87 6.80 -5.75 -8.69
CA TYR A 87 6.91 -5.96 -7.26
C TYR A 87 8.07 -5.16 -6.66
N GLN A 88 9.20 -5.07 -7.37
CA GLN A 88 10.30 -4.17 -6.98
C GLN A 88 9.87 -2.70 -6.93
N LEU A 89 9.01 -2.26 -7.86
CA LEU A 89 8.42 -0.92 -7.81
C LEU A 89 7.52 -0.75 -6.58
N MET A 90 6.69 -1.74 -6.24
CA MET A 90 5.87 -1.74 -5.02
C MET A 90 6.74 -1.65 -3.75
N LEU A 91 7.82 -2.45 -3.66
CA LEU A 91 8.76 -2.41 -2.55
C LEU A 91 9.39 -1.02 -2.38
N LYS A 92 9.73 -0.34 -3.49
CA LYS A 92 10.21 1.06 -3.44
C LYS A 92 9.14 2.01 -2.92
N CYS A 93 7.89 1.87 -3.35
CA CYS A 93 6.77 2.63 -2.80
C CYS A 93 6.60 2.41 -1.29
N TRP A 94 6.92 1.21 -0.80
CA TRP A 94 6.84 0.84 0.61
C TRP A 94 8.13 0.99 1.40
N SER A 95 9.05 1.87 0.96
CA SER A 95 10.23 2.21 1.74
C SER A 95 9.83 2.79 3.11
N ALA A 96 10.49 2.30 4.17
CA ALA A 96 10.36 2.87 5.51
C ALA A 96 10.93 4.30 5.57
N ASP A 97 12.02 4.55 4.84
CA ASP A 97 12.50 5.91 4.60
C ASP A 97 11.63 6.58 3.53
N ARG A 98 10.90 7.60 3.96
CA ARG A 98 10.03 8.42 3.11
C ARG A 98 10.76 9.08 1.94
N THR A 99 12.01 9.47 2.15
CA THR A 99 12.80 10.17 1.13
C THR A 99 13.24 9.25 -0.02
N GLU A 100 13.29 7.95 0.24
CA GLU A 100 13.61 6.91 -0.73
C GLU A 100 12.39 6.46 -1.56
N ARG A 101 11.18 6.90 -1.18
CA ARG A 101 9.98 6.58 -1.96
C ARG A 101 10.00 7.31 -3.30
N PRO A 102 9.67 6.63 -4.42
CA PRO A 102 9.74 7.25 -5.73
C PRO A 102 8.63 8.28 -5.90
N LYS A 103 8.93 9.37 -6.61
CA LYS A 103 7.89 10.31 -7.06
C LYS A 103 6.98 9.64 -8.08
N PHE A 104 5.70 10.04 -8.14
CA PHE A 104 4.75 9.53 -9.14
C PHE A 104 5.23 9.64 -10.59
N ILE A 105 6.05 10.65 -10.93
CA ILE A 105 6.64 10.78 -12.26
C ILE A 105 7.50 9.56 -12.64
N TYR A 106 8.28 9.04 -11.68
CA TYR A 106 9.10 7.85 -11.86
C TYR A 106 8.23 6.61 -11.99
N ILE A 107 7.26 6.45 -11.08
CA ILE A 107 6.29 5.35 -11.09
C ILE A 107 5.59 5.25 -12.45
N ARG A 108 5.05 6.37 -12.94
CA ARG A 108 4.40 6.45 -14.25
C ARG A 108 5.32 6.00 -15.38
N ASN A 109 6.59 6.40 -15.36
CA ASN A 109 7.53 6.03 -16.40
C ASN A 109 7.84 4.52 -16.35
N CYS A 110 8.03 3.95 -15.16
CA CYS A 110 8.19 2.49 -14.99
C CYS A 110 6.97 1.72 -15.51
N LEU A 111 5.75 2.19 -15.21
CA LEU A 111 4.52 1.54 -15.67
C LEU A 111 4.31 1.66 -17.18
N LYS A 112 4.78 2.74 -17.81
CA LYS A 112 4.67 2.92 -19.27
C LYS A 112 5.48 1.90 -20.06
N GLU A 113 6.63 1.47 -19.57
CA GLU A 113 7.45 0.49 -20.28
C GLU A 113 6.74 -0.87 -20.39
N ILE A 114 5.90 -1.21 -19.41
CA ILE A 114 5.08 -2.44 -19.40
C ILE A 114 4.12 -2.50 -20.58
N PHE A 115 3.47 -1.37 -20.88
CA PHE A 115 2.50 -1.28 -21.95
C PHE A 115 3.14 -1.33 -23.34
N LYS A 116 4.47 -1.22 -23.46
CA LYS A 116 5.16 -1.37 -24.74
C LYS A 116 5.45 -2.82 -25.09
N ASP A 117 5.46 -3.71 -24.10
CA ASP A 117 5.70 -5.15 -24.26
C ASP A 117 4.39 -5.97 -24.35
N LEU A 118 3.24 -5.28 -24.39
CA LEU A 118 1.88 -5.79 -24.63
C LEU A 118 1.42 -5.42 -26.04
#